data_AF-A6JXC1-F1
#
_entry.id   AF-A6JXC1-F1
#
_cell.length_a   1.000
_cell.length_b   1.000
_cell.length_c   1.000
_cell.angle_alpha   90.00
_cell.angle_beta   90.00
_cell.angle_gamma   90.00
#
_symmetry.space_group_name_H-M   'P 1'
#
loop_
_entity.id
_entity.type
_entity.pdbx_description
1 polymer ?
#
loop_
_entity_poly.entity_id
_entity_poly.type
_entity_poly.pdbx_seq_one_letter_code
_entity_poly.pdbx_strand_id
1 'polypeptide(L)'
;MAAPSKPVGLGGPRSPACPEPPPTRFHQVHGANIRMDPSGTRATRVESFAHGVCFSREPLAPGQVFLVEIEEKELGWCGHLRLGLTALDPASLASVPEFSLPDLVSLGHSWVFAITRHHNRVPREGQTEAEAAVPSGPQTLLVEPYLRIQQFRIPRDRLVGRSRPGLYSHLLDQLYEQNVLPPTARRSRLGVLFCPREDGTADMHIIINGEDMGPSARGLPAAQPLYAVVDVFASTKSVRLVQLEYGLPSLQTLCRLVIQRSVVHRLAIDGLRLPTGLKDFCKYE
;
A
#
# COMPACT_ATOMS: atom_id res chain seq x y z
N MET A 1 17.82 -7.74 56.40
CA MET A 1 17.05 -6.49 56.31
C MET A 1 17.35 -5.84 54.97
N ALA A 2 16.44 -5.91 54.01
CA ALA A 2 16.54 -5.13 52.78
C ALA A 2 15.15 -4.57 52.49
N ALA A 3 15.03 -3.25 52.63
CA ALA A 3 13.89 -2.43 52.26
C ALA A 3 14.45 -1.14 51.63
N PRO A 4 13.66 -0.32 50.92
CA PRO A 4 12.93 -0.65 49.70
C PRO A 4 13.25 0.35 48.58
N SER A 5 13.13 -0.04 47.31
CA SER A 5 13.17 0.91 46.18
C SER A 5 11.76 1.40 45.86
N LYS A 6 11.50 2.69 46.12
CA LYS A 6 10.26 3.39 45.75
C LYS A 6 10.06 3.42 44.22
N PRO A 7 8.81 3.32 43.73
CA PRO A 7 8.51 3.42 42.31
C PRO A 7 8.71 4.86 41.81
N VAL A 8 9.48 5.00 40.73
CA VAL A 8 9.68 6.24 39.99
C VAL A 8 8.36 6.65 39.35
N GLY A 9 7.78 7.75 39.81
CA GLY A 9 6.65 8.40 39.15
C GLY A 9 7.11 9.02 37.84
N LEU A 10 6.81 8.37 36.72
CA LEU A 10 6.88 8.98 35.38
C LEU A 10 5.62 9.81 35.15
N GLY A 11 5.56 10.96 35.81
CA GLY A 11 4.72 12.07 35.39
C GLY A 11 5.46 12.90 34.34
N GLY A 12 5.03 12.79 33.09
CA GLY A 12 5.36 13.74 32.02
C GLY A 12 4.07 14.02 31.24
N PRO A 13 3.75 15.29 30.94
CA PRO A 13 2.50 15.64 30.27
C PRO A 13 2.48 15.02 28.87
N ARG A 14 1.41 14.27 28.56
CA ARG A 14 1.12 13.82 27.19
C ARG A 14 1.05 15.07 26.31
N SER A 15 2.04 15.25 25.43
CA SER A 15 1.89 16.15 24.28
C SER A 15 0.56 15.78 23.61
N PRO A 16 -0.31 16.76 23.27
CA PRO A 16 -1.58 16.45 22.64
C PRO A 16 -1.30 15.58 21.42
N ALA A 17 -1.94 14.42 21.36
CA ALA A 17 -1.85 13.52 20.23
C ALA A 17 -2.10 14.37 18.98
N CYS A 18 -1.14 14.39 18.05
CA CYS A 18 -1.33 15.02 16.76
C CYS A 18 -2.68 14.50 16.21
N PRO A 19 -3.65 15.37 15.87
CA PRO A 19 -4.97 14.92 15.47
C PRO A 19 -4.81 13.90 14.35
N GLU A 20 -5.41 12.72 14.53
CA GLU A 20 -5.34 11.66 13.52
C GLU A 20 -5.87 12.23 12.20
N PRO A 21 -5.16 12.03 11.08
CA PRO A 21 -5.66 12.47 9.79
C PRO A 21 -7.03 11.82 9.54
N PRO A 22 -7.98 12.55 8.92
CA PRO A 22 -9.29 11.99 8.63
C PRO A 22 -9.15 10.70 7.82
N PRO A 23 -10.09 9.75 7.98
CA PRO A 23 -10.02 8.49 7.25
C PRO A 23 -10.02 8.76 5.75
N THR A 24 -9.09 8.13 5.05
CA THR A 24 -8.97 8.23 3.59
C THR A 24 -10.25 7.70 2.95
N ARG A 25 -10.79 8.45 1.99
CA ARG A 25 -11.97 8.08 1.22
C ARG A 25 -11.71 8.36 -0.25
N PHE A 26 -12.48 7.71 -1.10
CA PHE A 26 -12.58 8.09 -2.49
C PHE A 26 -13.45 9.33 -2.65
N HIS A 27 -13.15 10.13 -3.67
CA HIS A 27 -13.93 11.29 -4.07
C HIS A 27 -15.28 10.88 -4.67
N GLN A 28 -16.27 11.77 -4.62
CA GLN A 28 -17.60 11.52 -5.20
C GLN A 28 -17.59 11.56 -6.74
N VAL A 29 -16.69 12.35 -7.32
CA VAL A 29 -16.42 12.36 -8.77
C VAL A 29 -15.52 11.17 -9.10
N HIS A 30 -16.02 10.29 -9.97
CA HIS A 30 -15.33 9.08 -10.43
C HIS A 30 -15.86 8.68 -11.82
N GLY A 31 -15.22 7.70 -12.45
CA GLY A 31 -15.61 7.19 -13.75
C GLY A 31 -17.03 6.63 -13.77
N ALA A 32 -17.66 6.67 -14.95
CA ALA A 32 -19.07 6.30 -15.14
C ALA A 32 -19.39 4.85 -14.74
N ASN A 33 -18.42 3.94 -14.83
CA ASN A 33 -18.61 2.54 -14.48
C ASN A 33 -18.25 2.24 -13.03
N ILE A 34 -17.91 3.23 -12.20
CA ILE A 34 -17.62 3.03 -10.78
C ILE A 34 -18.89 3.19 -9.96
N ARG A 35 -19.13 2.23 -9.07
CA ARG A 35 -20.06 2.34 -7.97
C ARG A 35 -19.27 2.40 -6.67
N MET A 36 -19.42 3.50 -5.95
CA MET A 36 -18.89 3.67 -4.60
C MET A 36 -19.82 3.02 -3.58
N ASP A 37 -19.26 2.42 -2.53
CA ASP A 37 -20.04 2.04 -1.36
C ASP A 37 -20.43 3.27 -0.51
N PRO A 38 -21.46 3.18 0.37
CA PRO A 38 -21.91 4.32 1.18
C PRO A 38 -20.83 4.92 2.08
N SER A 39 -19.81 4.14 2.47
CA SER A 39 -18.71 4.65 3.29
C SER A 39 -17.67 5.45 2.49
N GLY A 40 -17.66 5.32 1.16
CA GLY A 40 -16.65 5.93 0.28
C GLY A 40 -15.29 5.25 0.39
N THR A 41 -15.24 3.97 0.79
CA THR A 41 -14.00 3.22 0.98
C THR A 41 -13.81 2.09 -0.02
N ARG A 42 -14.85 1.74 -0.79
CA ARG A 42 -14.80 0.69 -1.81
C ARG A 42 -15.31 1.24 -3.14
N ALA A 43 -14.48 1.11 -4.17
CA ALA A 43 -14.83 1.41 -5.54
C ALA A 43 -14.97 0.11 -6.34
N THR A 44 -16.13 -0.10 -6.95
CA THR A 44 -16.42 -1.31 -7.73
C THR A 44 -16.79 -0.93 -9.15
N ARG A 45 -16.04 -1.42 -10.13
CA ARG A 45 -16.37 -1.23 -11.55
C ARG A 45 -17.53 -2.16 -11.92
N VAL A 46 -18.69 -1.62 -12.23
CA VAL A 46 -19.91 -2.42 -12.46
C VAL A 46 -20.01 -2.94 -13.89
N GLU A 47 -19.45 -2.21 -14.86
CA GLU A 47 -19.56 -2.52 -16.29
C GLU A 47 -18.22 -2.40 -17.04
N SER A 48 -18.17 -2.96 -18.26
CA SER A 48 -17.05 -2.90 -19.22
C SER A 48 -15.68 -3.32 -18.64
N PHE A 49 -14.57 -2.73 -19.09
CA PHE A 49 -13.21 -2.83 -18.53
C PHE A 49 -12.59 -1.43 -18.30
N ALA A 50 -13.34 -0.37 -18.63
CA ALA A 50 -12.93 1.04 -18.68
C ALA A 50 -13.86 1.93 -17.84
N HIS A 51 -13.64 3.26 -17.87
CA HIS A 51 -14.32 4.24 -17.01
C HIS A 51 -14.20 3.91 -15.52
N GLY A 52 -13.01 3.44 -15.13
CA GLY A 52 -12.70 2.94 -13.78
C GLY A 52 -11.94 3.94 -12.90
N VAL A 53 -11.77 5.19 -13.34
CA VAL A 53 -10.91 6.17 -12.66
C VAL A 53 -11.57 6.73 -11.40
N CYS A 54 -10.85 6.67 -10.29
CA CYS A 54 -11.24 7.16 -8.98
C CYS A 54 -10.15 8.08 -8.43
N PHE A 55 -10.55 9.01 -7.56
CA PHE A 55 -9.63 9.95 -6.92
C PHE A 55 -9.68 9.84 -5.39
N SER A 56 -8.63 10.26 -4.69
CA SER A 56 -8.74 10.54 -3.25
C SER A 56 -9.72 11.67 -3.01
N ARG A 57 -10.49 11.61 -1.92
CA ARG A 57 -11.45 12.65 -1.55
C ARG A 57 -10.76 13.97 -1.27
N GLU A 58 -9.68 13.91 -0.50
CA GLU A 58 -8.87 15.06 -0.11
C GLU A 58 -7.49 14.95 -0.79
N PRO A 59 -6.79 16.07 -0.98
CA PRO A 59 -5.38 16.05 -1.34
C PRO A 59 -4.57 15.26 -0.30
N LEU A 60 -3.56 14.55 -0.76
CA LEU A 60 -2.64 13.84 0.11
C LEU A 60 -1.70 14.85 0.81
N ALA A 61 -1.42 14.61 2.08
CA ALA A 61 -0.31 15.26 2.78
C ALA A 61 1.03 14.63 2.37
N PRO A 62 2.15 15.36 2.48
CA PRO A 62 3.49 14.80 2.30
C PRO A 62 3.71 13.50 3.10
N GLY A 63 4.14 12.42 2.43
CA GLY A 63 4.35 11.12 3.05
C GLY A 63 3.08 10.32 3.38
N GLN A 64 1.88 10.88 3.15
CA GLN A 64 0.62 10.16 3.30
C GLN A 64 0.44 9.18 2.15
N VAL A 65 0.40 7.89 2.49
CA VAL A 65 0.08 6.82 1.55
C VAL A 65 -1.43 6.70 1.36
N PHE A 66 -1.87 6.78 0.11
CA PHE A 66 -3.18 6.34 -0.32
C PHE A 66 -3.11 4.86 -0.70
N LEU A 67 -3.62 3.99 0.17
CA LEU A 67 -3.45 2.54 0.08
C LEU A 67 -4.75 1.84 -0.30
N VAL A 68 -4.71 1.05 -1.38
CA VAL A 68 -5.83 0.24 -1.85
C VAL A 68 -5.49 -1.25 -1.81
N GLU A 69 -6.48 -2.07 -1.50
CA GLU A 69 -6.46 -3.53 -1.59
C GLU A 69 -7.37 -3.99 -2.73
N ILE A 70 -6.89 -4.94 -3.55
CA ILE A 70 -7.71 -5.56 -4.61
C ILE A 70 -8.67 -6.58 -3.98
N GLU A 71 -9.97 -6.29 -3.94
CA GLU A 71 -10.97 -7.20 -3.33
C GLU A 71 -11.48 -8.25 -4.32
N GLU A 72 -11.75 -7.84 -5.56
CA GLU A 72 -12.38 -8.66 -6.59
C GLU A 72 -11.70 -8.52 -7.94
N LYS A 73 -11.68 -9.62 -8.69
CA LYS A 73 -11.15 -9.70 -10.05
C LYS A 73 -12.24 -10.17 -11.01
N GLU A 74 -12.16 -9.70 -12.24
CA GLU A 74 -13.05 -10.10 -13.32
C GLU A 74 -12.29 -11.00 -14.30
N LEU A 75 -12.86 -12.17 -14.59
CA LEU A 75 -12.29 -13.11 -15.56
C LEU A 75 -12.59 -12.63 -16.98
N GLY A 76 -11.70 -12.97 -17.92
CA GLY A 76 -11.86 -12.63 -19.34
C GLY A 76 -11.19 -11.31 -19.76
N TRP A 77 -10.76 -10.48 -18.82
CA TRP A 77 -10.01 -9.25 -19.11
C TRP A 77 -8.52 -9.40 -18.81
N CYS A 78 -7.69 -8.88 -19.72
CA CYS A 78 -6.24 -8.83 -19.56
C CYS A 78 -5.81 -7.37 -19.31
N GLY A 79 -5.01 -7.16 -18.27
CA GLY A 79 -4.54 -5.85 -17.87
C GLY A 79 -4.52 -5.68 -16.35
N HIS A 80 -3.99 -4.54 -15.93
CA HIS A 80 -3.59 -4.29 -14.56
C HIS A 80 -4.23 -3.01 -14.02
N LEU A 81 -4.44 -2.95 -12.70
CA LEU A 81 -4.75 -1.71 -11.99
C LEU A 81 -3.71 -0.64 -12.35
N ARG A 82 -4.14 0.61 -12.47
CA ARG A 82 -3.23 1.75 -12.61
C ARG A 82 -3.36 2.66 -11.41
N LEU A 83 -2.25 3.23 -10.96
CA LEU A 83 -2.14 4.00 -9.74
C LEU A 83 -1.22 5.20 -9.96
N GLY A 84 -1.51 6.32 -9.33
CA GLY A 84 -0.72 7.53 -9.51
C GLY A 84 -1.19 8.72 -8.69
N LEU A 85 -0.73 9.90 -9.09
CA LEU A 85 -1.13 11.18 -8.52
C LEU A 85 -1.61 12.14 -9.63
N THR A 86 -2.42 13.11 -9.25
CA THR A 86 -2.82 14.23 -10.11
C THR A 86 -2.86 15.53 -9.32
N ALA A 87 -2.47 16.64 -9.94
CA ALA A 87 -2.70 17.99 -9.40
C ALA A 87 -4.03 18.61 -9.87
N LEU A 88 -4.81 17.87 -10.66
CA LEU A 88 -6.17 18.27 -11.05
C LEU A 88 -7.11 18.05 -9.87
N ASP A 89 -7.87 19.09 -9.49
CA ASP A 89 -8.94 18.94 -8.49
C ASP A 89 -10.06 18.07 -9.09
N PRO A 90 -10.38 16.90 -8.51
CA PRO A 90 -11.46 16.05 -9.01
C PRO A 90 -12.81 16.76 -9.12
N ALA A 91 -13.08 17.76 -8.28
CA ALA A 91 -14.32 18.55 -8.33
C ALA A 91 -14.39 19.50 -9.54
N SER A 92 -13.25 19.86 -10.13
CA SER A 92 -13.18 20.72 -11.31
C SER A 92 -13.39 19.98 -12.64
N LEU A 93 -13.36 18.65 -12.61
CA LEU A 93 -13.55 17.81 -13.79
C LEU A 93 -15.04 17.76 -14.19
N ALA A 94 -15.37 18.31 -15.35
CA ALA A 94 -16.73 18.22 -15.91
C ALA A 94 -17.13 16.78 -16.26
N SER A 95 -16.19 15.99 -16.75
CA SER A 95 -16.33 14.55 -16.98
C SER A 95 -15.01 13.84 -16.68
N VAL A 96 -15.10 12.67 -16.06
CA VAL A 96 -13.92 11.84 -15.80
C VAL A 96 -13.55 11.08 -17.09
N PRO A 97 -12.28 11.14 -17.54
CA PRO A 97 -11.85 10.42 -18.75
C PRO A 97 -12.13 8.91 -18.69
N GLU A 98 -12.24 8.30 -19.87
CA GLU A 98 -12.47 6.86 -19.98
C GLU A 98 -11.29 6.05 -19.42
N PHE A 99 -10.06 6.50 -19.72
CA PHE A 99 -8.83 5.87 -19.25
C PHE A 99 -7.95 6.87 -18.50
N SER A 100 -7.24 6.40 -17.47
CA SER A 100 -6.15 7.22 -16.89
C SER A 100 -4.96 7.37 -17.85
N LEU A 101 -4.70 6.33 -18.66
CA LEU A 101 -3.66 6.31 -19.68
C LEU A 101 -4.28 6.07 -21.07
N PRO A 102 -4.02 6.94 -22.06
CA PRO A 102 -3.25 8.17 -21.96
C PRO A 102 -4.08 9.37 -21.46
N ASP A 103 -5.42 9.30 -21.50
CA ASP A 103 -6.28 10.50 -21.48
C ASP A 103 -6.05 11.43 -20.29
N LEU A 104 -6.09 10.92 -19.06
CA LEU A 104 -5.87 11.75 -17.86
C LEU A 104 -4.45 12.31 -17.79
N VAL A 105 -3.45 11.53 -18.20
CA VAL A 105 -2.04 11.99 -18.26
C VAL A 105 -1.85 13.04 -19.35
N SER A 106 -2.52 12.90 -20.49
CA SER A 106 -2.49 13.83 -21.61
C SER A 106 -3.11 15.20 -21.29
N LEU A 107 -4.02 15.29 -20.30
CA LEU A 107 -4.49 16.58 -19.77
C LEU A 107 -3.37 17.39 -19.09
N GLY A 108 -2.22 16.77 -18.83
CA GLY A 108 -1.15 17.34 -18.04
C GLY A 108 -1.41 17.20 -16.54
N HIS A 109 -0.36 17.42 -15.74
CA HIS A 109 -0.45 17.44 -14.27
C HIS A 109 -0.88 16.11 -13.61
N SER A 110 -0.80 14.99 -14.33
CA SER A 110 -1.13 13.67 -13.80
C SER A 110 -0.02 12.68 -14.11
N TRP A 111 0.34 11.86 -13.13
CA TRP A 111 1.41 10.86 -13.20
C TRP A 111 0.84 9.50 -12.78
N VAL A 112 0.45 8.69 -13.76
CA VAL A 112 -0.22 7.40 -13.53
C VAL A 112 0.57 6.26 -14.17
N PHE A 113 0.71 5.15 -13.45
CA PHE A 113 1.46 3.98 -13.90
C PHE A 113 0.61 2.72 -13.80
N ALA A 114 0.74 1.83 -14.79
CA ALA A 114 0.18 0.49 -14.71
C ALA A 114 1.00 -0.39 -13.75
N ILE A 115 0.34 -1.11 -12.86
CA ILE A 115 1.00 -1.99 -11.89
C ILE A 115 1.23 -3.37 -12.51
N THR A 116 2.45 -3.65 -12.94
CA THR A 116 2.85 -4.91 -13.56
C THR A 116 3.72 -5.75 -12.61
N ARG A 117 4.07 -6.97 -13.02
CA ARG A 117 4.89 -7.87 -12.19
C ARG A 117 6.35 -7.46 -12.06
N HIS A 118 6.91 -6.75 -13.06
CA HIS A 118 8.35 -6.52 -13.16
C HIS A 118 8.77 -5.09 -13.60
N HIS A 119 7.83 -4.23 -14.04
CA HIS A 119 8.20 -2.93 -14.66
C HIS A 119 8.04 -1.71 -13.75
N ASN A 120 7.63 -1.87 -12.49
CA ASN A 120 7.39 -0.71 -11.62
C ASN A 120 8.62 -0.28 -10.83
N ARG A 121 9.62 -1.16 -10.68
CA ARG A 121 10.79 -0.85 -9.86
C ARG A 121 11.74 0.05 -10.63
N VAL A 122 11.98 1.24 -10.08
CA VAL A 122 12.92 2.22 -10.63
C VAL A 122 14.33 1.85 -10.15
N PRO A 123 15.30 1.61 -11.05
CA PRO A 123 16.69 1.40 -10.66
C PRO A 123 17.20 2.60 -9.85
N ARG A 124 17.93 2.32 -8.76
CA ARG A 124 18.64 3.39 -8.04
C ARG A 124 19.77 3.91 -8.94
N GLU A 125 20.17 5.17 -8.81
CA GLU A 125 21.30 5.73 -9.58
C GLU A 125 22.52 4.80 -9.44
N GLY A 126 23.00 4.27 -10.58
CA GLY A 126 24.11 3.32 -10.65
C GLY A 126 23.75 1.82 -10.64
N GLN A 127 22.47 1.45 -10.48
CA GLN A 127 22.00 0.05 -10.62
C GLN A 127 21.50 -0.23 -12.03
N THR A 128 21.79 -1.42 -12.55
CA THR A 128 21.31 -1.86 -13.87
C THR A 128 19.83 -2.25 -13.79
N GLU A 129 19.04 -2.09 -14.86
CA GLU A 129 17.64 -2.56 -14.92
C GLU A 129 17.51 -4.04 -14.52
N ALA A 130 18.49 -4.87 -14.90
CA ALA A 130 18.56 -6.27 -14.50
C ALA A 130 18.68 -6.44 -12.98
N GLU A 131 19.51 -5.65 -12.30
CA GLU A 131 19.67 -5.67 -10.84
C GLU A 131 18.42 -5.14 -10.13
N ALA A 132 17.78 -4.12 -10.70
CA ALA A 132 16.51 -3.59 -10.21
C ALA A 132 15.39 -4.64 -10.33
N ALA A 133 15.36 -5.43 -11.40
CA ALA A 133 14.35 -6.47 -11.59
C ALA A 133 14.49 -7.67 -10.63
N VAL A 134 15.68 -7.91 -10.06
CA VAL A 134 15.89 -8.99 -9.07
C VAL A 134 15.16 -8.63 -7.78
N PRO A 135 14.09 -9.35 -7.35
CA PRO A 135 13.50 -9.13 -6.04
C PRO A 135 14.62 -9.21 -5.01
N SER A 136 14.69 -8.26 -4.07
CA SER A 136 15.85 -8.01 -3.19
C SER A 136 16.17 -9.22 -2.31
N GLY A 137 16.69 -10.31 -2.86
CA GLY A 137 16.91 -11.60 -2.21
C GLY A 137 15.68 -12.17 -1.50
N PRO A 138 15.74 -13.44 -1.04
CA PRO A 138 14.93 -13.83 0.09
C PRO A 138 15.46 -13.03 1.28
N GLN A 139 14.91 -11.83 1.52
CA GLN A 139 15.02 -11.18 2.82
C GLN A 139 14.33 -12.10 3.82
N THR A 140 15.09 -13.11 4.27
CA THR A 140 15.00 -13.83 5.53
C THR A 140 14.15 -13.01 6.47
N LEU A 141 12.94 -13.49 6.84
CA LEU A 141 12.02 -13.18 7.96
C LEU A 141 12.26 -11.94 8.89
N LEU A 142 13.07 -10.98 8.48
CA LEU A 142 13.61 -9.83 9.17
C LEU A 142 12.80 -8.63 8.69
N VAL A 143 11.48 -8.75 8.72
CA VAL A 143 10.61 -7.64 8.33
C VAL A 143 10.79 -6.55 9.38
N GLU A 144 11.39 -5.43 9.00
CA GLU A 144 11.38 -4.23 9.84
C GLU A 144 9.92 -3.79 10.04
N PRO A 145 9.55 -3.31 11.25
CA PRO A 145 8.19 -2.84 11.51
C PRO A 145 7.76 -1.67 10.62
N TYR A 146 8.72 -1.00 9.98
CA TYR A 146 8.50 0.17 9.13
C TYR A 146 9.11 -0.04 7.75
N LEU A 147 8.39 0.39 6.72
CA LEU A 147 8.95 0.72 5.41
C LEU A 147 9.47 2.16 5.49
N ARG A 148 10.72 2.39 5.07
CA ARG A 148 11.32 3.73 4.99
C ARG A 148 11.31 4.18 3.54
N ILE A 149 10.73 5.35 3.29
CA ILE A 149 10.74 6.01 1.98
C ILE A 149 11.25 7.43 2.22
N GLN A 150 12.49 7.68 1.80
CA GLN A 150 13.20 8.92 2.12
C GLN A 150 13.16 9.22 3.63
N GLN A 151 12.64 10.39 4.05
CA GLN A 151 12.48 10.78 5.45
C GLN A 151 11.27 10.14 6.16
N PHE A 152 10.37 9.47 5.44
CA PHE A 152 9.12 8.95 5.99
C PHE A 152 9.25 7.51 6.49
N ARG A 153 8.61 7.23 7.64
CA ARG A 153 8.53 5.91 8.25
C ARG A 153 7.08 5.44 8.25
N ILE A 154 6.78 4.42 7.47
CA ILE A 154 5.41 3.94 7.26
C ILE A 154 5.28 2.55 7.90
N PRO A 155 4.31 2.31 8.79
CA PRO A 155 4.10 0.99 9.39
C PRO A 155 3.84 -0.08 8.34
N ARG A 156 4.71 -1.11 8.30
CA ARG A 156 4.71 -2.08 7.20
C ARG A 156 3.58 -3.10 7.27
N ASP A 157 3.05 -3.36 8.46
CA ASP A 157 2.09 -4.45 8.71
C ASP A 157 0.83 -4.34 7.84
N ARG A 158 0.30 -3.11 7.69
CA ARG A 158 -0.87 -2.83 6.87
C ARG A 158 -0.55 -2.70 5.39
N LEU A 159 0.71 -2.50 4.99
CA LEU A 159 1.11 -2.35 3.58
C LEU A 159 1.17 -3.69 2.83
N VAL A 160 1.34 -4.80 3.55
CA VAL A 160 1.51 -6.13 2.93
C VAL A 160 0.14 -6.79 2.76
N GLY A 161 -0.22 -7.10 1.52
CA GLY A 161 -1.32 -8.01 1.23
C GLY A 161 -0.93 -9.44 1.58
N ARG A 162 -1.74 -10.15 2.37
CA ARG A 162 -1.43 -11.52 2.80
C ARG A 162 -2.43 -12.52 2.25
N SER A 163 -1.93 -13.69 1.87
CA SER A 163 -2.80 -14.80 1.52
C SER A 163 -3.31 -15.49 2.80
N ARG A 164 -4.64 -15.59 2.96
CA ARG A 164 -5.23 -16.62 3.83
C ARG A 164 -5.01 -17.98 3.18
N PRO A 165 -4.55 -18.98 3.94
CA PRO A 165 -4.42 -20.34 3.45
C PRO A 165 -5.80 -20.88 3.08
N GLY A 166 -5.97 -21.27 1.81
CA GLY A 166 -7.05 -22.15 1.39
C GLY A 166 -6.69 -23.62 1.61
N LEU A 167 -7.67 -24.51 1.48
CA LEU A 167 -7.51 -25.97 1.65
C LEU A 167 -6.32 -26.54 0.84
N TYR A 168 -6.05 -25.97 -0.35
CA TYR A 168 -5.01 -26.39 -1.29
C TYR A 168 -3.82 -25.43 -1.39
N SER A 169 -3.70 -24.49 -0.47
CA SER A 169 -2.70 -23.42 -0.57
C SER A 169 -1.25 -23.92 -0.51
N HIS A 170 -1.01 -25.07 0.13
CA HIS A 170 0.28 -25.77 0.14
C HIS A 170 0.71 -26.34 -1.23
N LEU A 171 -0.21 -26.47 -2.20
CA LEU A 171 0.10 -26.95 -3.56
C LEU A 171 0.60 -25.83 -4.48
N LEU A 172 0.55 -24.56 -4.04
CA LEU A 172 0.79 -23.38 -4.88
C LEU A 172 2.14 -22.73 -4.57
N ASP A 173 3.23 -23.27 -5.12
CA ASP A 173 4.51 -22.61 -5.41
C ASP A 173 5.29 -21.93 -4.24
N GLN A 174 6.55 -21.57 -4.52
CA GLN A 174 7.45 -20.79 -3.64
C GLN A 174 6.81 -19.51 -3.08
N LEU A 175 5.86 -18.91 -3.80
CA LEU A 175 5.10 -17.74 -3.35
C LEU A 175 4.23 -18.04 -2.12
N TYR A 176 3.66 -19.25 -2.01
CA TYR A 176 2.95 -19.67 -0.80
C TYR A 176 3.90 -19.79 0.37
N GLU A 177 5.10 -20.39 0.19
CA GLU A 177 6.11 -20.51 1.25
C GLU A 177 6.47 -19.13 1.83
N GLN A 178 6.59 -18.11 0.97
CA GLN A 178 6.92 -16.74 1.35
C GLN A 178 5.71 -15.86 1.75
N ASN A 179 4.47 -16.29 1.48
CA ASN A 179 3.24 -15.48 1.57
C ASN A 179 3.24 -14.22 0.68
N VAL A 180 4.03 -14.19 -0.39
CA VAL A 180 4.14 -13.00 -1.25
C VAL A 180 3.08 -13.09 -2.34
N LEU A 181 2.16 -12.12 -2.36
CA LEU A 181 1.17 -12.01 -3.42
C LEU A 181 1.80 -11.37 -4.68
N PRO A 182 1.46 -11.85 -5.89
CA PRO A 182 1.76 -11.10 -7.12
C PRO A 182 1.16 -9.69 -7.06
N PRO A 183 1.77 -8.65 -7.66
CA PRO A 183 1.34 -7.24 -7.49
C PRO A 183 -0.13 -6.93 -7.74
N THR A 184 -0.78 -7.67 -8.65
CA THR A 184 -2.19 -7.48 -9.01
C THR A 184 -3.09 -8.67 -8.67
N ALA A 185 -2.66 -9.54 -7.76
CA ALA A 185 -3.49 -10.62 -7.24
C ALA A 185 -4.55 -10.08 -6.27
N ARG A 186 -5.62 -10.85 -6.05
CA ARG A 186 -6.59 -10.56 -4.99
C ARG A 186 -5.88 -10.44 -3.63
N ARG A 187 -6.27 -9.44 -2.83
CA ARG A 187 -5.66 -9.00 -1.56
C ARG A 187 -4.31 -8.31 -1.67
N SER A 188 -3.79 -8.11 -2.88
CA SER A 188 -2.58 -7.30 -3.02
C SER A 188 -2.89 -5.87 -2.63
N ARG A 189 -1.94 -5.24 -1.96
CA ARG A 189 -2.04 -3.88 -1.47
C ARG A 189 -1.09 -2.98 -2.23
N LEU A 190 -1.63 -1.89 -2.75
CA LEU A 190 -0.97 -0.95 -3.64
C LEU A 190 -1.13 0.45 -3.07
N GLY A 191 -0.01 1.13 -2.85
CA GLY A 191 0.02 2.44 -2.23
C GLY A 191 0.68 3.47 -3.13
N VAL A 192 0.24 4.72 -3.04
CA VAL A 192 0.92 5.86 -3.66
C VAL A 192 1.08 6.98 -2.66
N LEU A 193 2.22 7.66 -2.71
CA LEU A 193 2.54 8.83 -1.91
C LEU A 193 3.48 9.75 -2.70
N PHE A 194 3.67 10.96 -2.19
CA PHE A 194 4.74 11.84 -2.64
C PHE A 194 5.64 12.27 -1.49
N CYS A 195 6.90 12.52 -1.82
CA CYS A 195 7.94 13.01 -0.93
C CYS A 195 8.45 14.36 -1.44
N PRO A 196 8.19 15.47 -0.74
CA PRO A 196 8.73 16.78 -1.10
C PRO A 196 10.26 16.81 -1.04
N ARG A 197 10.85 17.57 -1.97
CA ARG A 197 12.27 17.85 -2.10
C ARG A 197 12.53 19.32 -1.76
N GLU A 198 13.78 19.65 -1.48
CA GLU A 198 14.19 21.01 -1.07
C GLU A 198 14.00 22.06 -2.18
N ASP A 199 13.96 21.64 -3.44
CA ASP A 199 13.76 22.49 -4.62
C ASP A 199 12.29 22.89 -4.87
N GLY A 200 11.37 22.53 -3.96
CA GLY A 200 9.93 22.77 -4.11
C GLY A 200 9.22 21.78 -5.03
N THR A 201 9.93 20.77 -5.54
CA THR A 201 9.34 19.63 -6.26
C THR A 201 9.08 18.45 -5.32
N ALA A 202 8.44 17.39 -5.82
CA ALA A 202 8.24 16.15 -5.10
C ALA A 202 8.51 14.93 -5.99
N ASP A 203 8.94 13.85 -5.33
CA ASP A 203 9.04 12.52 -5.94
C ASP A 203 7.81 11.70 -5.57
N MET A 204 7.16 11.10 -6.57
CA MET A 204 6.08 10.14 -6.37
C MET A 204 6.65 8.73 -6.21
N HIS A 205 6.20 8.03 -5.18
CA HIS A 205 6.57 6.63 -4.92
C HIS A 205 5.34 5.73 -4.99
N ILE A 206 5.53 4.53 -5.53
CA ILE A 206 4.52 3.46 -5.55
C ILE A 206 4.98 2.36 -4.58
N ILE A 207 4.06 1.89 -3.74
CA ILE A 207 4.26 0.78 -2.83
C ILE A 207 3.50 -0.43 -3.36
N ILE A 208 4.16 -1.58 -3.43
CA ILE A 208 3.52 -2.86 -3.79
C ILE A 208 3.79 -3.87 -2.69
N ASN A 209 2.73 -4.37 -2.03
CA ASN A 209 2.81 -5.39 -0.99
C ASN A 209 3.89 -5.10 0.08
N GLY A 210 3.97 -3.84 0.51
CA GLY A 210 4.91 -3.37 1.53
C GLY A 210 6.31 -3.07 1.04
N GLU A 211 6.58 -3.15 -0.26
CA GLU A 211 7.84 -2.77 -0.87
C GLU A 211 7.72 -1.43 -1.60
N ASP A 212 8.70 -0.54 -1.42
CA ASP A 212 8.83 0.70 -2.19
C ASP A 212 9.45 0.40 -3.56
N MET A 213 8.78 0.85 -4.63
CA MET A 213 9.25 0.69 -6.00
C MET A 213 10.25 1.79 -6.42
N GLY A 214 10.53 2.75 -5.55
CA GLY A 214 11.38 3.90 -5.85
C GLY A 214 10.60 5.07 -6.46
N PRO A 215 11.31 6.18 -6.79
CA PRO A 215 10.70 7.41 -7.29
C PRO A 215 10.18 7.21 -8.71
N SER A 216 8.93 6.75 -8.82
CA SER A 216 8.24 6.41 -10.07
C SER A 216 8.03 7.62 -10.97
N ALA A 217 7.86 8.80 -10.39
CA ALA A 217 7.89 10.08 -11.10
C ALA A 217 8.61 11.13 -10.25
N ARG A 218 9.28 12.07 -10.89
CA ARG A 218 10.04 13.16 -10.25
C ARG A 218 9.55 14.51 -10.75
N GLY A 219 9.80 15.57 -9.98
CA GLY A 219 9.49 16.93 -10.41
C GLY A 219 8.01 17.31 -10.28
N LEU A 220 7.24 16.61 -9.44
CA LEU A 220 5.85 16.96 -9.17
C LEU A 220 5.81 18.31 -8.41
N PRO A 221 4.79 19.16 -8.63
CA PRO A 221 4.68 20.44 -7.92
C PRO A 221 4.26 20.23 -6.45
N ALA A 222 5.21 20.31 -5.52
CA ALA A 222 4.94 20.05 -4.10
C ALA A 222 4.08 21.14 -3.42
N ALA A 223 4.03 22.34 -4.00
CA ALA A 223 3.22 23.45 -3.51
C ALA A 223 1.73 23.37 -3.89
N GLN A 224 1.37 22.47 -4.81
CA GLN A 224 0.00 22.28 -5.28
C GLN A 224 -0.65 21.08 -4.56
N PRO A 225 -1.98 21.09 -4.36
CA PRO A 225 -2.70 19.92 -3.86
C PRO A 225 -2.54 18.73 -4.82
N LEU A 226 -2.08 17.58 -4.31
CA LEU A 226 -1.94 16.34 -5.09
C LEU A 226 -2.95 15.31 -4.61
N TYR A 227 -3.79 14.84 -5.52
CA TYR A 227 -4.79 13.80 -5.26
C TYR A 227 -4.27 12.44 -5.72
N ALA A 228 -4.64 11.37 -5.01
CA ALA A 228 -4.40 10.02 -5.48
C ALA A 228 -5.30 9.69 -6.67
N VAL A 229 -4.79 8.92 -7.62
CA VAL A 229 -5.54 8.39 -8.76
C VAL A 229 -5.48 6.87 -8.73
N VAL A 230 -6.64 6.23 -8.81
CA VAL A 230 -6.77 4.77 -8.93
C VAL A 230 -7.65 4.46 -10.14
N ASP A 231 -7.11 3.78 -11.14
CA ASP A 231 -7.87 3.31 -12.30
C ASP A 231 -8.19 1.82 -12.14
N VAL A 232 -9.45 1.52 -11.80
CA VAL A 232 -9.99 0.16 -11.67
C VAL A 232 -10.17 -0.45 -13.06
N PHE A 233 -9.05 -0.86 -13.64
CA PHE A 233 -8.93 -1.23 -15.04
C PHE A 233 -8.84 -2.75 -15.27
N ALA A 234 -9.39 -3.20 -16.40
CA ALA A 234 -9.26 -4.56 -16.92
C ALA A 234 -9.61 -5.64 -15.89
N SER A 235 -8.67 -6.52 -15.52
CA SER A 235 -8.93 -7.67 -14.64
C SER A 235 -9.30 -7.28 -13.21
N THR A 236 -9.13 -6.02 -12.80
CA THR A 236 -9.52 -5.55 -11.48
C THR A 236 -10.99 -5.12 -11.49
N LYS A 237 -11.81 -5.71 -10.62
CA LYS A 237 -13.25 -5.40 -10.50
C LYS A 237 -13.54 -4.45 -9.35
N SER A 238 -12.89 -4.65 -8.20
CA SER A 238 -13.15 -3.86 -7.00
C SER A 238 -11.89 -3.65 -6.19
N VAL A 239 -11.77 -2.45 -5.64
CA VAL A 239 -10.70 -2.06 -4.71
C VAL A 239 -11.30 -1.45 -3.45
N ARG A 240 -10.63 -1.67 -2.32
CA ARG A 240 -10.98 -1.07 -1.02
C ARG A 240 -9.81 -0.29 -0.45
N LEU A 241 -10.08 0.86 0.16
CA LEU A 241 -9.10 1.62 0.92
C LEU A 241 -8.73 0.91 2.22
N VAL A 242 -7.43 0.84 2.47
CA VAL A 242 -6.85 0.34 3.72
C VAL A 242 -6.36 1.53 4.51
N GLN A 243 -7.00 1.81 5.65
CA GLN A 243 -6.58 2.90 6.53
C GLN A 243 -5.25 2.56 7.18
N LEU A 244 -4.33 3.54 7.14
CA LEU A 244 -3.04 3.47 7.82
C LEU A 244 -3.05 4.31 9.07
N GLU A 245 -2.68 3.69 10.18
CA GLU A 245 -2.44 4.36 11.45
C GLU A 245 -0.94 4.72 11.51
N TYR A 246 -0.62 6.01 11.33
CA TYR A 246 0.75 6.49 11.43
C TYR A 246 1.13 6.56 12.91
N GLY A 247 1.78 5.51 13.40
CA GLY A 247 2.13 5.39 14.81
C GLY A 247 3.15 4.30 15.10
N LEU A 248 3.21 3.93 16.38
CA LEU A 248 3.99 2.78 16.81
C LEU A 248 3.24 1.48 16.44
N PRO A 249 3.92 0.46 15.88
CA PRO A 249 3.34 -0.84 15.68
C PRO A 249 2.77 -1.37 16.98
N SER A 250 1.64 -2.07 16.88
CA SER A 250 1.05 -2.71 18.05
C SER A 250 2.02 -3.68 18.71
N LEU A 251 1.90 -3.89 20.02
CA LEU A 251 2.67 -4.91 20.73
C LEU A 251 2.50 -6.29 20.07
N GLN A 252 1.29 -6.59 19.59
CA GLN A 252 0.98 -7.82 18.88
C GLN A 252 1.82 -7.96 17.59
N THR A 253 1.91 -6.90 16.79
CA THR A 253 2.78 -6.82 15.59
C THR A 253 4.25 -7.01 15.97
N LEU A 254 4.74 -6.35 17.01
CA LEU A 254 6.12 -6.46 17.46
C LEU A 254 6.46 -7.88 17.95
N CYS A 255 5.62 -8.46 18.81
CA CYS A 255 5.77 -9.83 19.29
C CYS A 255 5.78 -10.83 18.13
N ARG A 256 4.90 -10.67 17.15
CA ARG A 256 4.88 -11.51 15.95
C ARG A 256 6.19 -11.42 15.18
N LEU A 257 6.70 -10.22 14.94
CA LEU A 257 7.98 -10.03 14.24
C LEU A 257 9.13 -10.70 15.02
N VAL A 258 9.14 -10.60 16.35
CA VAL A 258 10.14 -11.28 17.18
C VAL A 258 10.01 -12.81 17.05
N ILE A 259 8.80 -13.36 17.10
CA ILE A 259 8.56 -14.80 16.93
C ILE A 259 9.03 -15.26 15.55
N GLN A 260 8.63 -14.55 14.48
CA GLN A 260 9.04 -14.83 13.11
C GLN A 260 10.56 -14.77 12.92
N ARG A 261 11.25 -13.87 13.63
CA ARG A 261 12.72 -13.79 13.64
C ARG A 261 13.40 -14.95 14.39
N SER A 262 12.71 -15.53 15.37
CA SER A 262 13.24 -16.61 16.20
C SER A 262 13.01 -18.02 15.63
N VAL A 263 12.30 -18.14 14.50
CA VAL A 263 12.05 -19.42 13.82
C VAL A 263 12.75 -19.48 12.46
N VAL A 264 13.21 -20.67 12.07
CA VAL A 264 14.00 -20.87 10.84
C VAL A 264 13.17 -20.62 9.58
N HIS A 265 11.91 -21.04 9.58
CA HIS A 265 10.97 -20.87 8.47
C HIS A 265 9.54 -20.83 8.99
N ARG A 266 8.60 -20.27 8.20
CA ARG A 266 7.22 -20.03 8.61
C ARG A 266 6.47 -21.29 9.09
N LEU A 267 6.74 -22.46 8.50
CA LEU A 267 6.11 -23.71 8.91
C LEU A 267 6.58 -24.20 10.30
N ALA A 268 7.79 -23.83 10.73
CA ALA A 268 8.30 -24.15 12.07
C ALA A 268 7.46 -23.54 13.20
N ILE A 269 6.62 -22.54 12.90
CA ILE A 269 5.65 -21.95 13.85
C ILE A 269 4.66 -23.02 14.36
N ASP A 270 4.36 -24.07 13.58
CA ASP A 270 3.52 -25.19 14.04
C ASP A 270 4.10 -25.93 15.24
N GLY A 271 5.43 -25.98 15.34
CA GLY A 271 6.14 -26.62 16.44
C GLY A 271 6.13 -25.82 17.75
N LEU A 272 5.74 -24.54 17.71
CA LEU A 272 5.70 -23.71 18.92
C LEU A 272 4.56 -24.15 19.86
N ARG A 273 4.77 -24.08 21.17
CA ARG A 273 3.71 -24.28 22.18
C ARG A 273 2.84 -23.03 22.34
N LEU A 274 2.25 -22.57 21.24
CA LEU A 274 1.33 -21.44 21.20
C LEU A 274 -0.10 -21.91 20.88
N PRO A 275 -1.13 -21.23 21.39
CA PRO A 275 -2.50 -21.41 20.93
C PRO A 275 -2.62 -21.29 19.40
N THR A 276 -3.55 -22.04 18.80
CA THR A 276 -3.76 -22.08 17.35
C THR A 276 -3.95 -20.68 16.74
N GLY A 277 -4.76 -19.84 17.38
CA GLY A 277 -4.98 -18.46 16.92
C GLY A 277 -3.69 -17.62 16.85
N LEU A 278 -2.74 -17.81 17.77
CA LEU A 278 -1.45 -17.11 17.73
C LEU A 278 -0.51 -17.70 16.67
N LYS A 279 -0.56 -19.02 16.44
CA LYS A 279 0.17 -19.65 15.33
C LYS A 279 -0.30 -19.12 13.99
N ASP A 280 -1.62 -19.09 13.80
CA ASP A 280 -2.25 -18.59 12.58
C ASP A 280 -1.95 -17.10 12.37
N PHE A 281 -2.05 -16.29 13.42
CA PHE A 281 -1.64 -14.89 13.38
C PHE A 281 -0.17 -14.75 12.96
N CYS A 282 0.75 -15.53 13.55
CA CYS A 282 2.16 -15.47 13.18
C CYS A 282 2.47 -15.98 11.76
N LYS A 283 1.59 -16.79 11.19
CA LYS A 283 1.78 -17.35 9.84
C LYS A 283 1.14 -16.50 8.75
N TYR A 284 -0.05 -15.97 9.01
CA TYR A 284 -0.94 -15.49 7.95
C TYR A 284 -1.32 -14.01 8.07
N GLU A 285 -1.10 -13.37 9.23
CA GLU A 285 -1.53 -11.99 9.53
C GLU A 285 -0.37 -11.07 9.89
#